data_AF-A0A3N5QLH6-F1
#
_entry.id   AF-A0A3N5QLH6-F1
#
_cell.length_a   1.000
_cell.length_b   1.000
_cell.length_c   1.000
_cell.angle_alpha   90.00
_cell.angle_beta   90.00
_cell.angle_gamma   90.00
#
_symmetry.space_group_name_H-M   'P 1'
#
loop_
_entity.id
_entity.type
_entity.pdbx_description
1 polymer ?
#
loop_
_entity_poly.entity_id
_entity_poly.type
_entity_poly.pdbx_seq_one_letter_code
_entity_poly.pdbx_strand_id
1 'polypeptide(L)' 'MSEPEIKKEEGSAGFCEPPAAQREKTLGVLLRHAREREGLSQHNLAEIIRLRLFHIHALEEEAWERLPDPVF' A
#
# COMPACT_ATOMS: atom_id res chain seq x y z
N MET A 1 -20.86 -58.27 10.44
CA MET A 1 -20.20 -57.49 9.37
C MET A 1 -20.53 -56.05 9.67
N SER A 2 -19.55 -55.30 10.17
CA SER A 2 -19.74 -53.91 10.63
C SER A 2 -18.67 -53.06 9.96
N GLU A 3 -19.12 -52.10 9.17
CA GLU A 3 -18.29 -51.10 8.49
C GLU A 3 -17.59 -50.20 9.51
N PRO A 4 -16.32 -49.83 9.31
CA PRO A 4 -15.72 -48.73 10.04
C PRO A 4 -15.99 -47.38 9.34
N GLU A 5 -16.59 -46.45 10.09
CA GLU A 5 -16.84 -45.05 9.72
C GLU A 5 -15.54 -44.31 9.36
N ILE A 6 -15.51 -43.72 8.17
CA ILE A 6 -14.49 -42.77 7.75
C ILE A 6 -14.73 -41.45 8.51
N LYS A 7 -13.90 -41.17 9.50
CA LYS A 7 -13.84 -39.84 10.13
C LYS A 7 -13.35 -38.85 9.07
N LYS A 8 -14.23 -37.92 8.69
CA LYS A 8 -13.87 -36.73 7.92
C LYS A 8 -12.90 -35.91 8.77
N GLU A 9 -11.62 -35.95 8.43
CA GLU A 9 -10.68 -34.91 8.84
C GLU A 9 -11.09 -33.65 8.09
N GLU A 10 -11.79 -32.77 8.81
CA GLU A 10 -11.93 -31.39 8.38
C GLU A 10 -10.52 -30.81 8.31
N GLY A 11 -10.04 -30.62 7.09
CA GLY A 11 -8.86 -29.83 6.81
C GLY A 11 -9.07 -28.46 7.42
N SER A 12 -8.49 -28.27 8.61
CA SER A 12 -8.16 -26.96 9.15
C SER A 12 -7.25 -26.32 8.11
N ALA A 13 -7.87 -25.58 7.19
CA ALA A 13 -7.18 -24.61 6.38
C ALA A 13 -6.50 -23.69 7.38
N GLY A 14 -5.21 -23.94 7.62
CA GLY A 14 -4.36 -23.08 8.40
C GLY A 14 -4.53 -21.69 7.80
N PHE A 15 -5.27 -20.85 8.52
CA PHE A 15 -5.28 -19.44 8.25
C PHE A 15 -3.87 -19.00 8.60
N CYS A 16 -2.99 -19.02 7.59
CA CYS A 16 -1.71 -18.36 7.68
C CYS A 16 -2.06 -16.89 7.82
N GLU A 17 -2.22 -16.42 9.06
CA GLU A 17 -2.33 -15.00 9.32
C GLU A 17 -1.12 -14.36 8.65
N PRO A 18 -1.34 -13.45 7.68
CA PRO A 18 -0.23 -12.74 7.09
C PRO A 18 0.52 -12.03 8.23
N PRO A 19 1.88 -12.07 8.23
CA PRO A 19 2.65 -11.42 9.28
C PRO A 19 2.19 -9.97 9.40
N ALA A 20 2.04 -9.49 10.64
CA ALA A 20 1.55 -8.15 11.00
C ALA A 20 2.29 -6.96 10.33
N ALA A 21 3.35 -7.24 9.55
CA ALA A 21 4.02 -6.31 8.65
C ALA A 21 3.22 -5.96 7.38
N GLN A 22 2.12 -6.66 7.08
CA GLN A 22 1.18 -6.31 6.00
C GLN A 22 0.07 -5.36 6.47
N ARG A 23 0.34 -4.50 7.47
CA ARG A 23 -0.51 -3.32 7.69
C ARG A 23 -0.46 -2.51 6.41
N GLU A 24 -1.63 -2.36 5.77
CA GLU A 24 -1.85 -1.64 4.52
C GLU A 24 -1.01 -0.36 4.49
N LYS A 25 0.08 -0.37 3.74
CA LYS A 25 0.81 0.86 3.48
C LYS A 25 -0.10 1.67 2.58
N THR A 26 -0.59 2.78 3.12
CA THR A 26 -1.43 3.71 2.37
C THR A 26 -0.63 4.25 1.18
N LEU A 27 -1.32 4.74 0.15
CA LEU A 27 -0.67 5.18 -1.09
C LEU A 27 0.39 6.25 -0.84
N GLY A 28 0.11 7.23 0.01
CA GLY A 28 1.04 8.29 0.39
C GLY A 28 2.29 7.76 1.08
N VAL A 29 2.14 6.76 1.97
CA VAL A 29 3.27 6.07 2.61
C VAL A 29 4.12 5.33 1.58
N LEU A 30 3.49 4.65 0.61
CA LEU A 30 4.21 3.96 -0.47
C LEU A 30 5.00 4.93 -1.34
N LEU A 31 4.40 6.06 -1.73
CA LEU A 31 5.05 7.09 -2.54
C LEU A 31 6.23 7.73 -1.80
N ARG A 32 6.05 8.10 -0.52
CA ARG A 32 7.11 8.64 0.34
C ARG A 32 8.28 7.66 0.46
N HIS A 33 8.00 6.40 0.76
CA HIS A 33 9.03 5.37 0.87
C HIS A 33 9.77 5.15 -0.44
N ALA A 34 9.08 5.20 -1.58
CA ALA A 34 9.71 5.10 -2.88
C ALA A 34 10.67 6.28 -3.11
N ARG A 35 10.23 7.52 -2.84
CA ARG A 35 11.08 8.71 -2.94
C ARG A 35 12.32 8.63 -2.04
N GLU A 36 12.13 8.23 -0.80
CA GLU A 36 13.21 8.15 0.21
C GLU A 36 14.21 7.03 -0.10
N ARG A 37 13.75 5.89 -0.63
CA ARG A 37 14.63 4.80 -1.08
C ARG A 37 15.57 5.26 -2.19
N GLU A 38 15.12 6.15 -3.07
CA GLU A 38 15.95 6.74 -4.12
C GLU A 38 16.80 7.92 -3.61
N GLY A 39 16.76 8.25 -2.32
CA GLY A 39 17.53 9.35 -1.72
C GLY A 39 17.07 10.74 -2.15
N LEU A 40 15.83 10.89 -2.62
CA LEU A 40 15.31 12.13 -3.16
C LEU A 40 14.59 12.97 -2.09
N SER A 41 14.81 14.28 -2.09
CA SER A 41 13.93 15.23 -1.42
C SER A 41 12.64 15.41 -2.24
N GLN A 42 11.56 15.90 -1.61
CA GLN A 42 10.33 16.24 -2.34
C GLN A 42 10.59 17.30 -3.42
N HIS A 43 11.50 18.25 -3.18
CA HIS A 43 11.88 19.29 -4.14
C HIS A 43 12.58 18.70 -5.36
N ASN A 44 13.57 17.82 -5.14
CA ASN A 44 14.29 17.16 -6.23
C ASN A 44 13.34 16.29 -7.06
N LEU A 45 12.44 15.54 -6.40
CA LEU A 45 11.44 14.73 -7.10
C LEU A 45 10.52 15.61 -7.96
N ALA A 46 10.01 16.72 -7.40
CA ALA A 46 9.16 17.67 -8.08
C ALA A 46 9.80 18.20 -9.38
N GLU A 47 11.10 18.53 -9.34
CA GLU A 47 11.86 18.96 -10.51
C GLU A 47 12.00 17.86 -11.56
N ILE A 48 12.37 16.64 -11.14
CA ILE A 48 12.60 15.49 -12.02
C ILE A 48 11.33 15.14 -12.81
N ILE A 49 10.19 15.03 -12.12
CA ILE A 49 8.92 14.61 -12.74
C ILE A 49 8.08 15.80 -13.24
N ARG A 50 8.61 17.03 -13.12
CA ARG A 50 7.97 18.28 -13.55
C ARG A 50 6.58 18.48 -12.94
N LEU A 51 6.43 18.13 -11.67
CA LEU A 51 5.23 18.44 -10.89
C LEU A 51 5.54 19.54 -9.88
N ARG A 52 4.53 20.36 -9.55
CA ARG A 52 4.69 21.35 -8.48
C ARG A 52 4.91 20.64 -7.14
N LEU A 53 5.83 21.15 -6.32
CA LEU A 53 6.12 20.62 -4.98
C LEU A 53 4.86 20.40 -4.14
N PHE A 54 3.92 21.34 -4.23
CA PHE A 54 2.62 21.26 -3.55
C PHE A 54 1.85 19.97 -3.89
N HIS A 55 1.87 19.51 -5.14
CA HIS A 55 1.21 18.26 -5.53
C HIS A 55 1.90 17.05 -4.92
N ILE A 56 3.24 17.04 -4.87
CA ILE A 56 4.01 15.94 -4.24
C ILE A 56 3.63 15.80 -2.77
N HIS A 57 3.59 16.93 -2.05
CA HIS A 57 3.18 16.95 -0.65
C HIS A 57 1.74 16.45 -0.48
N ALA A 58 0.80 16.89 -1.33
CA ALA A 58 -0.59 16.43 -1.26
C ALA A 58 -0.73 14.93 -1.52
N LEU A 59 0.05 14.37 -2.46
CA LEU A 59 0.06 12.93 -2.75
C LEU A 59 0.66 12.10 -1.61
N GLU A 60 1.76 12.55 -1.00
CA GLU A 60 2.42 11.83 0.10
C GLU A 60 1.67 11.91 1.44
N GLU A 61 0.79 12.90 1.61
CA GLU A 61 -0.09 13.07 2.78
C GLU A 61 -1.52 12.62 2.52
N GLU A 62 -1.83 12.14 1.31
CA GLU A 62 -3.19 11.76 0.89
C GLU A 62 -4.23 12.87 1.08
N ALA A 63 -3.80 14.11 0.96
CA ALA A 63 -4.63 15.31 1.07
C ALA A 63 -5.29 15.60 -0.28
N TRP A 64 -6.15 14.69 -0.73
CA TRP A 64 -6.77 14.69 -2.06
C TRP A 64 -7.57 15.98 -2.34
N GLU A 65 -8.20 16.53 -1.31
CA GLU A 65 -8.94 17.79 -1.35
C GLU A 65 -8.08 19.02 -1.66
N ARG A 66 -6.75 18.90 -1.51
CA ARG A 66 -5.79 19.95 -1.85
C ARG A 66 -5.32 19.87 -3.30
N LEU A 67 -5.55 18.75 -3.99
CA LEU A 67 -5.18 18.64 -5.40
C LEU A 67 -6.12 19.51 -6.26
N PRO A 68 -5.63 20.04 -7.39
CA PRO A 68 -6.50 20.73 -8.33
C PRO A 68 -7.57 19.77 -8.86
N ASP A 69 -8.75 20.32 -9.20
CA ASP A 69 -9.80 19.53 -9.83
C ASP A 69 -9.28 18.85 -11.11
N PRO A 70 -9.69 17.61 -11.37
CA PRO A 70 -9.37 16.93 -12.62
C PRO A 70 -9.87 17.75 -13.81
N VAL A 71 -8.98 18.01 -14.76
CA VAL A 71 -9.34 18.62 -16.04
C VAL A 71 -9.42 17.49 -17.06
N PHE A 72 -10.62 17.26 -17.59
CA PHE A 72 -10.90 16.25 -18.62
C PHE A 72 -11.15 16.92 -19.98
#